data_AF-A0AAE3FR23-F1
#
_entry.id   AF-A0AAE3FR23-F1
#
_cell.length_a   1.000
_cell.length_b   1.000
_cell.length_c   1.000
_cell.angle_alpha   90.00
_cell.angle_beta   90.00
_cell.angle_gamma   90.00
#
_symmetry.space_group_name_H-M   'P 1'
#
loop_
_entity.id
_entity.type
_entity.pdbx_description
1 polymer ?
#
loop_
_entity_poly.entity_id
_entity_poly.type
_entity_poly.pdbx_seq_one_letter_code
_entity_poly.pdbx_strand_id
1 'polypeptide(L)' 'MNRSPEEYGAYWRASLFITAGALLAVGGYHFVGPLFRDPGLGTTLFGWLLFGLFLTVGCYFAVLGLARTIEVAGGR' A
#
# COMPACT_ATOMS: atom_id res chain seq x y z
N MET A 1 16.86 11.15 -18.84
CA MET A 1 17.59 10.33 -17.85
C MET A 1 18.10 9.08 -18.56
N ASN A 2 19.41 8.95 -18.77
CA ASN A 2 20.00 7.69 -19.24
C ASN A 2 20.20 6.79 -18.02
N ARG A 3 19.20 5.96 -17.71
CA ARG A 3 19.29 4.91 -16.67
C ARG A 3 19.74 3.62 -17.33
N SER A 4 20.54 2.82 -16.63
CA SER A 4 20.85 1.47 -17.11
C SER A 4 19.56 0.62 -17.14
N PRO A 5 19.48 -0.42 -18.00
CA PRO A 5 18.34 -1.34 -18.00
C PRO A 5 18.08 -1.97 -16.63
N GLU A 6 19.13 -2.19 -15.84
CA GLU A 6 19.05 -2.77 -14.49
C GLU A 6 18.39 -1.82 -13.50
N GLU A 7 18.79 -0.54 -13.51
CA GLU A 7 18.17 0.50 -12.67
C GLU A 7 16.69 0.66 -13.02
N TYR A 8 16.35 0.65 -14.31
CA TYR A 8 14.97 0.73 -14.77
C TYR A 8 14.14 -0.46 -14.26
N GLY A 9 14.69 -1.68 -14.35
CA GLY A 9 14.07 -2.88 -13.80
C GLY A 9 13.88 -2.82 -12.28
N ALA A 10 14.80 -2.18 -11.55
CA ALA A 10 14.68 -1.98 -10.12
C ALA A 10 13.55 -1.00 -9.75
N TYR A 11 13.43 0.12 -10.47
CA TYR A 11 12.29 1.04 -10.32
C TYR A 11 10.96 0.39 -10.65
N TRP A 12 10.91 -0.42 -11.70
CA TRP A 12 9.70 -1.16 -12.05
C TRP A 12 9.26 -2.05 -10.88
N ARG A 13 10.17 -2.87 -10.33
CA ARG A 13 9.86 -3.71 -9.17
C ARG A 13 9.43 -2.89 -7.96
N ALA A 14 10.09 -1.76 -7.68
CA ALA A 14 9.72 -0.87 -6.58
C ALA A 14 8.30 -0.29 -6.73
N SER A 15 7.92 0.09 -7.95
CA SER A 15 6.58 0.60 -8.25
C SER A 15 5.47 -0.44 -8.01
N LEU A 16 5.75 -1.73 -8.16
CA LEU A 16 4.81 -2.80 -7.84
C LEU A 16 4.47 -2.84 -6.35
N PHE A 17 5.45 -2.61 -5.47
CA PHE A 17 5.21 -2.51 -4.02
C PHE A 17 4.34 -1.30 -3.67
N ILE A 18 4.62 -0.14 -4.27
CA ILE A 18 3.81 1.07 -4.10
C ILE A 18 2.37 0.83 -4.56
N THR A 19 2.21 0.23 -5.73
CA THR A 19 0.90 -0.10 -6.31
C THR A 19 0.15 -1.09 -5.43
N ALA A 20 0.80 -2.16 -4.97
CA ALA A 20 0.20 -3.13 -4.05
C ALA A 20 -0.26 -2.46 -2.74
N GLY A 21 0.55 -1.55 -2.19
CA GLY A 21 0.20 -0.78 -1.01
C GLY A 21 -1.05 0.09 -1.20
N ALA A 22 -1.11 0.83 -2.31
CA ALA A 22 -2.26 1.65 -2.66
C ALA A 22 -3.53 0.82 -2.89
N LEU A 23 -3.41 -0.32 -3.59
CA LEU A 23 -4.53 -1.23 -3.83
C LEU A 23 -5.04 -1.85 -2.53
N LEU A 24 -4.18 -2.16 -1.57
CA LEU A 24 -4.61 -2.64 -0.25
C LEU A 24 -5.39 -1.58 0.52
N ALA A 25 -4.95 -0.32 0.49
CA ALA A 25 -5.66 0.76 1.16
C ALA A 25 -7.04 1.02 0.54
N VAL A 26 -7.10 1.16 -0.79
CA VAL A 26 -8.35 1.42 -1.53
C VAL A 26 -9.28 0.21 -1.48
N GLY A 27 -8.74 -0.98 -1.76
CA GLY A 27 -9.47 -2.24 -1.69
C GLY A 27 -9.99 -2.52 -0.28
N GLY A 28 -9.17 -2.26 0.74
CA GLY A 28 -9.56 -2.36 2.14
C GLY A 28 -10.73 -1.45 2.50
N TYR A 29 -10.72 -0.18 2.05
CA TYR A 29 -11.84 0.75 2.23
C TYR A 29 -13.14 0.22 1.63
N HIS A 30 -13.09 -0.29 0.39
CA HIS A 30 -14.27 -0.86 -0.26
C HIS A 30 -14.73 -2.16 0.40
N PHE A 31 -13.79 -2.99 0.85
CA PHE A 31 -14.06 -4.25 1.53
C PHE A 31 -14.79 -4.04 2.86
N VAL A 32 -14.36 -3.07 3.67
CA VAL A 32 -15.00 -2.78 4.96
C VAL A 32 -16.25 -1.88 4.83
N GLY A 33 -16.47 -1.27 3.67
CA GLY A 33 -17.59 -0.34 3.42
C GLY A 33 -18.96 -0.83 3.89
N PRO A 34 -19.35 -2.11 3.67
CA PRO A 34 -20.61 -2.64 4.20
C PRO A 34 -20.71 -2.61 5.73
N LEU A 35 -19.60 -2.80 6.46
CA LEU A 35 -19.57 -2.82 7.93
C LEU A 35 -19.89 -1.45 8.53
N PHE A 36 -19.57 -0.37 7.81
CA PHE A 36 -19.90 1.00 8.21
C PHE A 36 -21.34 1.42 7.91
N ARG A 37 -22.08 0.63 7.12
CA ARG A 37 -23.50 0.87 6.84
C ARG A 37 -24.42 0.16 7.83
N ASP A 38 -23.88 -0.75 8.62
CA ASP A 38 -24.59 -1.43 9.69
C ASP A 38 -24.73 -0.49 10.91
N PRO A 39 -25.93 -0.37 11.52
CA PRO A 39 -26.14 0.49 12.68
C PRO A 39 -25.51 -0.05 13.98
N GLY A 40 -24.99 -1.28 13.98
CA GLY A 40 -24.36 -1.90 15.12
C GLY A 40 -23.00 -1.27 15.45
N LEU A 41 -22.85 -0.81 16.69
CA LEU A 41 -21.58 -0.26 17.19
C LEU A 41 -20.43 -1.28 17.08
N GLY A 42 -20.70 -2.56 17.39
CA GLY A 42 -19.71 -3.63 17.27
C GLY A 42 -19.23 -3.84 15.83
N THR A 43 -20.17 -3.86 14.88
CA THR A 43 -19.87 -4.00 13.44
C THR A 43 -19.04 -2.82 12.94
N THR A 44 -19.42 -1.60 13.33
CA THR A 44 -18.69 -0.38 12.98
C THR A 44 -17.26 -0.39 13.54
N LEU A 45 -17.09 -0.76 14.81
CA LEU A 45 -15.77 -0.84 15.45
C LEU A 45 -14.88 -1.89 14.78
N PHE A 46 -15.44 -3.05 14.44
CA PHE A 46 -14.74 -4.08 13.70
C PHE A 46 -14.34 -3.61 12.29
N GLY A 47 -15.22 -2.86 11.62
CA GLY A 47 -14.91 -2.21 10.33
C GLY A 47 -13.71 -1.28 10.43
N TRP A 48 -13.63 -0.46 11.48
CA TRP A 48 -12.47 0.42 11.71
C TRP A 48 -11.19 -0.34 11.98
N LEU A 49 -11.24 -1.41 12.78
CA LEU A 49 -10.08 -2.26 13.05
C LEU A 49 -9.56 -2.92 11.77
N LEU A 50 -10.45 -3.50 10.96
CA LEU A 50 -10.07 -4.10 9.68
C LEU A 50 -9.53 -3.06 8.70
N PHE A 51 -10.16 -1.89 8.61
CA PHE A 51 -9.66 -0.82 7.75
C PHE A 51 -8.27 -0.35 8.18
N GLY A 52 -8.06 -0.16 9.48
CA GLY A 52 -6.76 0.16 10.06
C GLY A 52 -5.70 -0.88 9.70
N LEU A 53 -6.05 -2.17 9.73
CA LEU A 53 -5.15 -3.25 9.31
C LEU A 53 -4.77 -3.14 7.82
N PHE A 54 -5.76 -3.03 6.92
CA PHE A 54 -5.49 -2.89 5.48
C PHE A 54 -4.65 -1.65 5.17
N LEU A 55 -4.98 -0.52 5.81
CA LEU A 55 -4.25 0.73 5.63
C LEU A 55 -2.80 0.60 6.13
N THR A 56 -2.59 0.00 7.30
CA THR A 56 -1.26 -0.19 7.88
C THR A 56 -0.39 -1.08 7.00
N VAL A 57 -0.93 -2.23 6.58
CA VAL A 57 -0.22 -3.16 5.68
C VAL A 57 0.03 -2.49 4.33
N GLY A 58 -0.95 -1.76 3.78
CA GLY A 58 -0.80 -1.01 2.53
C GLY A 58 0.31 0.04 2.61
N CYS A 59 0.33 0.84 3.67
CA CYS A 59 1.39 1.82 3.93
C CYS A 59 2.76 1.16 4.05
N TYR A 60 2.87 0.01 4.73
CA TYR A 60 4.13 -0.73 4.83
C TYR A 60 4.67 -1.10 3.45
N PHE A 61 3.85 -1.68 2.58
CA PHE A 61 4.24 -2.00 1.21
C PHE A 61 4.63 -0.74 0.40
N ALA A 62 3.87 0.34 0.53
CA ALA A 62 4.18 1.59 -0.16
C ALA A 62 5.53 2.19 0.29
N VAL A 63 5.79 2.20 1.59
CA VAL A 63 7.06 2.67 2.16
C VAL A 63 8.23 1.77 1.74
N LEU A 64 8.04 0.44 1.69
CA LEU A 64 9.07 -0.46 1.16
C LEU A 64 9.42 -0.16 -0.30
N GLY A 65 8.42 0.06 -1.15
CA GLY A 65 8.66 0.44 -2.54
C GLY A 65 9.34 1.80 -2.66
N LEU A 66 8.97 2.77 -1.82
CA LEU A 66 9.62 4.07 -1.75
C LEU A 66 11.09 3.95 -1.30
N ALA A 67 11.37 3.18 -0.25
CA ALA A 67 12.73 2.95 0.24
C ALA A 67 13.63 2.35 -0.86
N ARG A 68 13.13 1.33 -1.57
CA ARG A 68 13.85 0.73 -2.72
C ARG A 68 14.11 1.73 -3.83
N THR A 69 13.14 2.62 -4.10
CA THR A 69 13.29 3.69 -5.10
C THR A 69 14.42 4.65 -4.71
N ILE A 70 14.52 4.99 -3.43
CA ILE A 70 15.57 5.86 -2.87
C ILE A 70 16.94 5.16 -2.91
N GLU A 71 17.03 3.87 -2.58
CA GLU A 71 18.27 3.08 -2.66
C GLU A 71 18.83 3.07 -4.10
N VAL A 72 17.98 2.75 -5.09
CA VAL A 72 18.35 2.78 -6.51
C VAL A 72 18.73 4.19 -6.98
N ALA A 73 18.10 5.24 -6.43
CA ALA A 73 18.46 6.62 -6.77
C ALA A 73 19.79 7.05 -6.14
N GLY A 74 20.09 6.54 -4.95
CA GLY A 74 21.30 6.84 -4.19
C GLY A 74 22.52 6.02 -4.61
N GLY A 75 22.36 5.06 -5.52
CA GLY A 75 23.45 4.18 -5.99
C GLY A 75 23.97 3.23 -4.91
N ARG A 76 23.13 2.86 -3.94
CA ARG A 76 23.43 1.91 -2.87
C ARG A 76 22.84 0.54 -3.16
#